data_AF-A0A6A4LZ98-F1
#
_entry.id   AF-A0A6A4LZ98-F1
#
_cell.length_a   1.000
_cell.length_b   1.000
_cell.length_c   1.000
_cell.angle_alpha   90.00
_cell.angle_beta   90.00
_cell.angle_gamma   90.00
#
_symmetry.space_group_name_H-M   'P 1'
#
loop_
_entity.id
_entity.type
_entity.pdbx_description
1 polymer ?
#
loop_
_entity_poly.entity_id
_entity_poly.type
_entity_poly.pdbx_seq_one_letter_code
_entity_poly.pdbx_strand_id
1 'polypeptide(L)'
;MFYCFTRTLSNSLETVLTLVGLYHWPCIRASSSEVHSVSRKWGLLLAALACAIRPTSAITWAYVGILELLVTRDRLNFIFLEVAPIGFLVITLTCLLDRLMYGSWVLVPLNFLKFNFLSSGGDYYGTHKWHWYFSQGFPVMLFTFLPFSIAGIITSKQWKLSGLIAWVLGLYSVLGHKEFRFVLPVLPIALMFSGYSLATIGKPDSSYGRTKDSIRIKTKCPSKKLLAVLFLLATNLPMAFYMSLVHQKEPETLHGYVGHNFFRAIFWMILTCIPANCAGQRGAEDVMNYLSKEALNGKVESIVFLTPCHALPYYSTLHHNLPMQFLDCSPSEEKGVLDESDRFMMDPVGFAAEFAKNWSLPSHIVLFDSQEKLLKDFLTSHSFQEERRFFHAHFKVDRDLQASVVIYSFKRPVTLSP
;
A
#
# COMPACT_ATOMS: atom_id res chain seq x y z
N MET A 1 -5.13 6.75 3.81
CA MET A 1 -5.41 5.57 4.66
C MET A 1 -6.13 4.49 3.87
N PHE A 2 -7.32 4.76 3.32
CA PHE A 2 -8.12 3.78 2.56
C PHE A 2 -7.29 3.02 1.51
N TYR A 3 -6.60 3.73 0.61
CA TYR A 3 -5.74 3.15 -0.43
C TYR A 3 -4.71 2.10 0.06
N CYS A 4 -4.11 2.27 1.24
CA CYS A 4 -3.03 1.39 1.71
C CYS A 4 -3.52 0.20 2.57
N PHE A 5 -4.76 0.26 3.09
CA PHE A 5 -5.23 -0.67 4.12
C PHE A 5 -5.42 -2.09 3.58
N THR A 6 -5.93 -2.24 2.35
CA THR A 6 -6.18 -3.56 1.75
C THR A 6 -4.94 -4.17 1.07
N ARG A 7 -4.06 -3.32 0.51
CA ARG A 7 -2.98 -3.78 -0.39
C ARG A 7 -1.69 -4.19 0.32
N THR A 8 -1.48 -3.83 1.59
CA THR A 8 -0.16 -4.01 2.21
C THR A 8 -0.16 -4.45 3.67
N LEU A 9 -0.17 -5.78 3.88
CA LEU A 9 -0.13 -6.39 5.21
C LEU A 9 1.10 -5.94 6.03
N SER A 10 2.29 -5.86 5.41
CA SER A 10 3.52 -5.48 6.12
C SER A 10 3.57 -4.00 6.54
N ASN A 11 3.14 -3.03 5.70
CA ASN A 11 3.10 -1.61 6.10
C ASN A 11 2.06 -1.35 7.20
N SER A 12 0.91 -2.02 7.11
CA SER A 12 -0.13 -1.92 8.14
C SER A 12 0.36 -2.49 9.47
N LEU A 13 1.06 -3.63 9.44
CA LEU A 13 1.68 -4.22 10.62
C LEU A 13 2.77 -3.31 11.21
N GLU A 14 3.66 -2.75 10.38
CA GLU A 14 4.65 -1.74 10.79
C GLU A 14 3.98 -0.54 11.47
N THR A 15 2.89 -0.03 10.89
CA THR A 15 2.15 1.11 11.45
C THR A 15 1.58 0.77 12.82
N VAL A 16 0.95 -0.40 12.98
CA VAL A 16 0.42 -0.86 14.27
C VAL A 16 1.54 -1.04 15.29
N LEU A 17 2.62 -1.74 14.95
CA LEU A 17 3.77 -1.94 15.82
C LEU A 17 4.42 -0.62 16.23
N THR A 18 4.50 0.34 15.31
CA THR A 18 5.00 1.69 15.59
C THR A 18 4.11 2.38 16.62
N LEU A 19 2.79 2.44 16.42
CA LEU A 19 1.89 3.11 17.36
C LEU A 19 1.89 2.47 18.75
N VAL A 20 1.81 1.15 18.81
CA VAL A 20 1.84 0.40 20.09
C VAL A 20 3.20 0.60 20.77
N GLY A 21 4.29 0.53 20.01
CA GLY A 21 5.63 0.74 20.54
C GLY A 21 5.85 2.17 21.06
N LEU A 22 5.38 3.20 20.35
CA LEU A 22 5.44 4.60 20.80
C LEU A 22 4.64 4.82 22.10
N TYR A 23 3.52 4.11 22.30
CA TYR A 23 2.74 4.16 23.55
C TYR A 23 3.52 3.63 24.76
N HIS A 24 4.34 2.59 24.55
CA HIS A 24 5.21 2.00 25.58
C HIS A 24 6.50 2.78 25.82
N TRP A 25 6.81 3.80 25.00
CA TRP A 25 8.10 4.48 25.08
C TRP A 25 8.10 5.67 26.05
N PRO A 26 9.00 5.71 27.06
CA PRO A 26 8.97 6.75 28.09
C PRO A 26 9.21 8.18 27.57
N CYS A 27 10.20 8.41 26.70
CA CYS A 27 10.54 9.76 26.26
C CYS A 27 9.43 10.48 25.47
N ILE A 28 8.50 9.75 24.86
CA ILE A 28 7.39 10.32 24.06
C ILE A 28 6.21 10.71 24.93
N ARG A 29 6.07 10.11 26.12
CA ARG A 29 4.96 10.40 27.03
C ARG A 29 5.13 11.80 27.62
N ALA A 30 4.07 12.62 27.53
CA ALA A 30 3.95 13.82 28.36
C ALA A 30 3.80 13.36 29.81
N SER A 31 4.60 13.90 30.73
CA SER A 31 4.64 13.45 32.13
C SER A 31 3.25 13.60 32.78
N SER A 32 2.47 12.52 32.82
CA SER A 32 1.31 12.40 33.69
C SER A 32 1.54 11.24 34.63
N SER A 33 1.51 11.57 35.92
CA SER A 33 1.93 10.79 37.07
C SER A 33 0.99 9.63 37.46
N GLU A 34 0.10 9.17 36.58
CA GLU A 34 -1.08 8.38 36.98
C GLU A 34 -1.37 7.16 36.08
N VAL A 35 -0.41 6.69 35.27
CA VAL A 35 -0.59 5.47 34.46
C VAL A 35 0.52 4.49 34.79
N HIS A 36 0.15 3.27 35.21
CA HIS A 36 1.04 2.14 35.50
C HIS A 36 2.28 2.15 34.60
N SER A 37 3.46 2.00 35.22
CA SER A 37 4.75 2.01 34.51
C SER A 37 4.80 0.86 33.50
N VAL A 38 4.39 1.13 32.27
CA VAL A 38 4.46 0.12 31.23
C VAL A 38 5.94 -0.05 30.87
N SER A 39 6.41 -1.29 30.89
CA SER A 39 7.83 -1.60 30.75
C SER A 39 8.36 -1.17 29.38
N ARG A 40 9.39 -0.31 29.38
CA ARG A 40 10.14 0.11 28.19
C ARG A 40 10.63 -1.07 27.34
N LYS A 41 10.86 -2.24 27.97
CA LYS A 41 11.27 -3.48 27.30
C LYS A 41 10.26 -3.95 26.25
N TRP A 42 8.96 -3.74 26.47
CA TRP A 42 7.93 -4.04 25.47
C TRP A 42 8.02 -3.11 24.26
N GLY A 43 8.30 -1.82 24.48
CA GLY A 43 8.57 -0.87 23.40
C GLY A 43 9.79 -1.30 22.56
N LEU A 44 10.88 -1.68 23.21
CA LEU A 44 12.09 -2.18 22.56
C LEU A 44 11.86 -3.46 21.76
N LEU A 45 11.10 -4.41 22.31
CA LEU A 45 10.76 -5.65 21.61
C LEU A 45 9.93 -5.37 20.35
N LEU A 46 8.93 -4.50 20.44
CA LEU A 46 8.11 -4.10 19.29
C LEU A 46 8.93 -3.33 18.25
N ALA A 47 9.88 -2.51 18.69
CA ALA A 47 10.81 -1.82 17.81
C ALA A 47 11.71 -2.78 17.04
N ALA A 48 12.30 -3.75 17.74
CA ALA A 48 13.13 -4.78 17.15
C ALA A 48 12.33 -5.65 16.16
N LEU A 49 11.11 -6.05 16.53
CA LEU A 49 10.21 -6.80 15.66
C LEU A 49 9.80 -6.01 14.40
N ALA A 50 9.51 -4.72 14.55
CA ALA A 50 9.22 -3.85 13.41
C ALA A 50 10.42 -3.77 12.45
N CYS A 51 11.64 -3.60 12.97
CA CYS A 51 12.87 -3.57 12.15
C CYS A 51 13.17 -4.93 11.49
N ALA A 52 12.84 -6.04 12.15
CA ALA A 52 12.99 -7.39 11.60
C ALA A 52 12.04 -7.65 10.44
N ILE A 53 10.75 -7.32 10.61
CA ILE A 53 9.74 -7.45 9.55
C ILE A 53 10.05 -6.48 8.41
N ARG A 54 10.55 -5.29 8.75
CA ARG A 54 10.84 -4.25 7.79
C ARG A 54 12.07 -3.42 8.19
N PRO A 55 13.21 -3.60 7.50
CA PRO A 55 14.44 -2.87 7.83
C PRO A 55 14.30 -1.35 7.77
N THR A 56 13.37 -0.82 6.97
CA THR A 56 13.12 0.63 6.86
C THR A 56 12.55 1.25 8.14
N SER A 57 11.88 0.46 9.00
CA SER A 57 11.38 0.94 10.31
C SER A 57 12.50 1.41 11.23
N ALA A 58 13.74 0.99 10.98
CA ALA A 58 14.92 1.46 11.70
C ALA A 58 15.04 2.99 11.65
N ILE A 59 14.57 3.67 10.60
CA ILE A 59 14.56 5.13 10.49
C ILE A 59 13.72 5.76 11.61
N THR A 60 12.52 5.24 11.84
CA THR A 60 11.60 5.68 12.90
C THR A 60 12.19 5.41 14.27
N TRP A 61 12.70 4.20 14.50
CA TRP A 61 13.22 3.78 15.80
C TRP A 61 14.57 4.41 16.14
N ALA A 62 15.38 4.79 15.15
CA ALA A 62 16.60 5.56 15.36
C ALA A 62 16.30 6.91 16.00
N TYR A 63 15.27 7.63 15.54
CA TYR A 63 14.86 8.90 16.15
C TYR A 63 14.46 8.71 17.62
N VAL A 64 13.59 7.74 17.89
CA VAL A 64 13.10 7.45 19.24
C VAL A 64 14.24 7.00 20.17
N GLY A 65 15.13 6.14 19.66
CA GLY A 65 16.31 5.67 20.39
C GLY A 65 17.30 6.78 20.70
N ILE A 66 17.60 7.66 19.73
CA ILE A 66 18.46 8.83 19.95
C ILE A 66 17.83 9.77 20.99
N LEU A 67 16.53 10.06 20.89
CA LEU A 67 15.83 10.87 21.89
C LEU A 67 15.91 10.26 23.29
N GLU A 68 15.71 8.95 23.43
CA GLU A 68 15.82 8.26 24.71
C GLU A 68 17.25 8.32 25.25
N LEU A 69 18.28 8.14 24.41
CA LEU A 69 19.69 8.25 24.80
C LEU A 69 20.08 9.66 25.26
N LEU A 70 19.46 10.69 24.68
CA LEU A 70 19.66 12.09 25.10
C LEU A 70 18.98 12.40 26.45
N VAL A 71 17.84 11.74 26.75
CA VAL A 71 17.06 11.96 27.97
C VAL A 71 17.55 11.10 29.14
N THR A 72 18.03 9.89 28.88
CA THR A 72 18.46 8.94 29.91
C THR A 72 19.84 9.27 30.46
N ARG A 73 19.99 9.15 31.79
CA ARG A 73 21.27 9.34 32.48
C ARG A 73 22.19 8.12 32.31
N ASP A 74 21.65 6.91 32.40
CA ASP A 74 22.41 5.66 32.35
C ASP A 74 22.45 5.05 30.94
N ARG A 75 23.14 5.75 30.02
CA ARG A 75 23.20 5.40 28.59
C ARG A 75 23.77 4.00 28.32
N LEU A 76 24.84 3.64 29.03
CA LEU A 76 25.54 2.36 28.83
C LEU A 76 24.66 1.18 29.27
N ASN A 77 23.98 1.30 30.41
CA ASN A 77 23.08 0.25 30.90
C ASN A 77 21.91 0.05 29.94
N PHE A 78 21.33 1.13 29.42
CA PHE A 78 20.26 1.03 28.41
C PHE A 78 20.74 0.29 27.15
N ILE A 79 21.91 0.62 26.62
CA ILE A 79 22.45 -0.03 25.42
C ILE A 79 22.78 -1.51 25.68
N PHE A 80 23.58 -1.80 26.70
CA PHE A 80 24.13 -3.15 26.90
C PHE A 80 23.18 -4.12 27.60
N LEU A 81 22.29 -3.64 28.49
CA LEU A 81 21.39 -4.51 29.27
C LEU A 81 19.98 -4.60 28.70
N GLU A 82 19.57 -3.66 27.83
CA GLU A 82 18.23 -3.68 27.24
C GLU A 82 18.28 -3.81 25.71
N VAL A 83 18.96 -2.90 25.00
CA VAL A 83 18.95 -2.88 23.53
C VAL A 83 19.69 -4.09 22.94
N ALA A 84 20.92 -4.33 23.37
CA ALA A 84 21.76 -5.42 22.87
C ALA A 84 21.13 -6.82 23.03
N PRO A 85 20.63 -7.24 24.22
CA PRO A 85 20.05 -8.57 24.36
C PRO A 85 18.75 -8.76 23.57
N ILE A 86 17.88 -7.75 23.53
CA ILE A 86 16.62 -7.83 22.75
C ILE A 86 16.94 -7.86 21.25
N GLY A 87 17.84 -6.99 20.79
CA GLY A 87 18.27 -6.94 19.39
C GLY A 87 18.92 -8.25 18.95
N PHE A 88 19.83 -8.80 19.76
CA PHE A 88 20.48 -10.08 19.48
C PHE A 88 19.48 -11.23 19.41
N LEU A 89 18.51 -11.29 20.33
CA LEU A 89 17.46 -12.30 20.33
C LEU A 89 16.61 -12.24 19.07
N VAL A 90 16.17 -11.06 18.66
CA VAL A 90 15.34 -10.88 17.46
C VAL A 90 16.14 -11.21 16.20
N ILE A 91 17.37 -10.72 16.06
CA ILE A 91 18.23 -11.03 14.91
C ILE A 91 18.50 -12.53 14.82
N THR A 92 18.80 -13.18 15.94
CA THR A 92 19.04 -14.64 15.97
C THR A 92 17.80 -15.39 15.51
N LEU A 93 16.61 -15.02 16.03
CA LEU A 93 15.36 -15.65 15.63
C LEU A 93 15.08 -15.44 14.13
N THR A 94 15.29 -14.25 13.58
CA THR A 94 15.11 -14.00 12.15
C THR A 94 16.10 -14.78 11.30
N CYS A 95 17.37 -14.87 11.70
CA CYS A 95 18.37 -15.65 10.97
C CYS A 95 18.03 -17.14 10.93
N LEU A 96 17.51 -17.68 12.05
CA LEU A 96 17.07 -19.07 12.12
C LEU A 96 15.85 -19.31 11.20
N LEU A 97 14.89 -18.39 11.20
CA LEU A 97 13.75 -18.46 10.28
C LEU A 97 14.20 -18.38 8.81
N ASP A 98 15.08 -17.43 8.47
CA ASP A 98 15.63 -17.30 7.13
C ASP A 98 16.37 -18.58 6.71
N ARG A 99 17.16 -19.18 7.60
CA ARG A 99 17.84 -20.46 7.34
C ARG A 99 16.87 -21.60 7.08
N LEU A 100 15.76 -21.67 7.84
CA LEU A 100 14.73 -22.70 7.65
C LEU A 100 14.00 -22.54 6.31
N MET A 101 13.73 -21.30 5.89
CA MET A 101 12.98 -21.01 4.67
C MET A 101 13.84 -21.12 3.40
N TYR A 102 15.06 -20.58 3.41
CA TYR A 102 15.94 -20.51 2.24
C TYR A 102 16.91 -21.70 2.14
N GLY A 103 17.04 -22.54 3.17
CA GLY A 103 18.01 -23.65 3.22
C GLY A 103 19.48 -23.23 3.26
N SER A 104 19.76 -21.92 3.21
CA SER A 104 21.08 -21.29 3.23
C SER A 104 21.12 -20.22 4.33
N TRP A 105 22.32 -19.91 4.86
CA TRP A 105 22.44 -18.82 5.83
C TRP A 105 22.38 -17.49 5.09
N VAL A 106 21.25 -16.79 5.23
CA VAL A 106 21.00 -15.52 4.56
C VAL A 106 20.60 -14.47 5.60
N LEU A 107 21.23 -13.29 5.51
CA LEU A 107 20.87 -12.13 6.31
C LEU A 107 20.04 -11.17 5.47
N VAL A 108 18.72 -11.36 5.48
CA VAL A 108 17.78 -10.58 4.64
C VAL A 108 17.93 -9.06 4.84
N PRO A 109 18.08 -8.52 6.07
CA PRO A 109 18.26 -7.08 6.26
C PRO A 109 19.53 -6.50 5.60
N LEU A 110 20.62 -7.28 5.53
CA LEU A 110 21.86 -6.85 4.87
C LEU A 110 21.71 -6.86 3.35
N ASN A 111 21.05 -7.89 2.80
CA ASN A 111 20.73 -7.93 1.37
C ASN A 111 19.79 -6.80 0.97
N PHE A 112 18.81 -6.48 1.81
CA PHE A 112 17.95 -5.32 1.64
C PHE A 112 18.75 -4.01 1.58
N LEU A 113 19.70 -3.80 2.50
CA LEU A 113 20.57 -2.63 2.51
C LEU A 113 21.42 -2.56 1.23
N LYS A 114 22.03 -3.69 0.84
CA LYS A 114 22.83 -3.78 -0.38
C LYS A 114 22.03 -3.42 -1.63
N PHE A 115 20.83 -3.97 -1.77
CA PHE A 115 20.00 -3.74 -2.95
C PHE A 115 19.44 -2.31 -3.01
N ASN A 116 18.86 -1.82 -1.91
CA ASN A 116 18.13 -0.55 -1.90
C ASN A 116 19.04 0.67 -1.76
N PHE A 117 20.13 0.59 -1.00
CA PHE A 117 20.99 1.74 -0.71
C PHE A 117 22.32 1.70 -1.45
N LEU A 118 22.98 0.53 -1.53
CA LEU A 118 24.32 0.43 -2.14
C LEU A 118 24.27 0.24 -3.66
N SER A 119 23.23 -0.42 -4.17
CA SER A 119 23.13 -0.79 -5.59
C SER A 119 22.14 0.06 -6.38
N SER A 120 21.47 1.03 -5.74
CA SER A 120 20.38 1.85 -6.33
C SER A 120 19.27 1.03 -7.00
N GLY A 121 19.04 -0.22 -6.58
CA GLY A 121 18.04 -1.10 -7.18
C GLY A 121 16.61 -0.56 -7.05
N GLY A 122 16.35 0.24 -6.01
CA GLY A 122 15.06 0.91 -5.83
C GLY A 122 14.74 1.94 -6.92
N ASP A 123 15.74 2.56 -7.53
CA ASP A 123 15.53 3.57 -8.57
C ASP A 123 14.93 2.97 -9.86
N TYR A 124 15.04 1.64 -10.04
CA TYR A 124 14.39 0.88 -11.11
C TYR A 124 12.88 1.12 -11.15
N TYR A 125 12.24 1.22 -9.98
CA TYR A 125 10.80 1.39 -9.84
C TYR A 125 10.34 2.86 -9.98
N GLY A 126 11.20 3.72 -10.52
CA GLY A 126 10.94 5.14 -10.72
C GLY A 126 11.42 6.01 -9.56
N THR A 127 11.77 7.26 -9.89
CA THR A 127 12.29 8.23 -8.93
C THR A 127 11.42 9.48 -8.86
N HIS A 128 11.36 10.06 -7.67
CA HIS A 128 10.65 11.31 -7.43
C HIS A 128 11.61 12.37 -6.89
N LYS A 129 11.32 13.65 -7.17
CA LYS A 129 12.11 14.77 -6.64
C LYS A 129 12.16 14.73 -5.12
N TRP A 130 13.24 15.26 -4.53
CA TRP A 130 13.46 15.23 -3.07
C TRP A 130 12.28 15.83 -2.28
N HIS A 131 11.68 16.91 -2.77
CA HIS A 131 10.58 17.58 -2.10
C HIS A 131 9.23 16.84 -2.18
N TRP A 132 9.15 15.73 -2.92
CA TRP A 132 7.87 15.07 -3.22
C TRP A 132 7.06 14.73 -1.97
N TYR A 133 7.69 14.20 -0.91
CA TYR A 133 6.99 13.92 0.34
C TYR A 133 6.41 15.17 1.02
N PHE A 134 7.09 16.31 0.92
CA PHE A 134 6.63 17.57 1.52
C PHE A 134 5.59 18.29 0.66
N SER A 135 5.70 18.21 -0.67
CA SER A 135 4.84 18.95 -1.59
C SER A 135 3.59 18.19 -2.02
N GLN A 136 3.68 16.87 -2.16
CA GLN A 136 2.63 16.04 -2.78
C GLN A 136 2.33 14.79 -1.94
N GLY A 137 3.34 13.96 -1.70
CA GLY A 137 3.21 12.64 -1.06
C GLY A 137 2.42 12.68 0.25
N PHE A 138 2.98 13.32 1.28
CA PHE A 138 2.36 13.39 2.60
C PHE A 138 1.13 14.31 2.65
N PRO A 139 1.10 15.48 1.98
CA PRO A 139 -0.10 16.30 1.86
C PRO A 139 -1.32 15.56 1.29
N VAL A 140 -1.13 14.75 0.24
CA VAL A 140 -2.21 13.94 -0.37
C VAL A 140 -2.71 12.87 0.61
N MET A 141 -1.83 12.29 1.42
CA MET A 141 -2.24 11.31 2.44
C MET A 141 -3.09 11.92 3.56
N LEU A 142 -2.82 13.17 3.94
CA LEU A 142 -3.61 13.91 4.92
C LEU A 142 -4.87 14.53 4.32
N PHE A 143 -4.86 14.84 3.03
CA PHE A 143 -5.99 15.42 2.29
C PHE A 143 -6.61 16.60 3.06
N THR A 144 -7.92 16.58 3.32
CA THR A 144 -8.60 17.66 4.05
C THR A 144 -8.26 17.76 5.52
N PHE A 145 -7.55 16.79 6.11
CA PHE A 145 -7.01 16.87 7.46
C PHE A 145 -5.72 17.69 7.57
N LEU A 146 -5.07 18.01 6.45
CA LEU A 146 -3.79 18.74 6.40
C LEU A 146 -3.81 20.08 7.17
N PRO A 147 -4.74 21.02 6.91
CA PRO A 147 -4.76 22.30 7.65
C PRO A 147 -4.97 22.11 9.15
N PHE A 148 -5.79 21.13 9.55
CA PHE A 148 -6.01 20.79 10.95
C PHE A 148 -4.77 20.17 11.61
N SER A 149 -4.02 19.35 10.85
CA SER A 149 -2.78 18.73 11.33
C SER A 149 -1.71 19.80 11.61
N ILE A 150 -1.51 20.73 10.66
CA ILE A 150 -0.57 21.86 10.81
C ILE A 150 -0.97 22.74 12.01
N ALA A 151 -2.23 23.14 12.10
CA ALA A 151 -2.74 23.92 13.23
C ALA A 151 -2.54 23.17 14.57
N GLY A 152 -2.73 21.86 14.58
CA GLY A 152 -2.52 21.01 15.75
C GLY A 152 -1.05 20.92 16.17
N ILE A 153 -0.13 20.82 15.22
CA ILE A 153 1.32 20.84 15.46
C ILE A 153 1.73 22.16 16.10
N ILE A 154 1.26 23.29 15.54
CA ILE A 154 1.58 24.63 16.04
C ILE A 154 1.00 24.85 17.46
N THR A 155 -0.24 24.42 17.70
CA THR A 155 -0.96 24.69 18.96
C THR A 155 -0.49 23.77 20.10
N SER A 156 -0.21 22.49 19.81
CA SER A 156 0.10 21.49 20.85
C SER A 156 1.48 21.64 21.50
N LYS A 157 2.42 22.33 20.83
CA LYS A 157 3.83 22.49 21.26
C LYS A 157 4.57 21.16 21.53
N GLN A 158 4.05 20.03 21.05
CA GLN A 158 4.66 18.70 21.24
C GLN A 158 5.75 18.44 20.19
N TRP A 159 6.93 19.02 20.42
CA TRP A 159 8.06 18.95 19.47
C TRP A 159 8.59 17.53 19.21
N LYS A 160 8.43 16.61 20.17
CA LYS A 160 8.96 15.23 20.03
C LYS A 160 8.23 14.46 18.93
N LEU A 161 6.90 14.54 18.87
CA LEU A 161 6.08 13.86 17.87
C LEU A 161 6.09 14.59 16.51
N SER A 162 6.09 15.93 16.51
CA SER A 162 6.23 16.68 15.26
C SER A 162 7.63 16.52 14.65
N GLY A 163 8.66 16.46 15.50
CA GLY A 163 10.03 16.15 15.10
C GLY A 163 10.17 14.75 14.51
N LEU A 164 9.42 13.75 15.03
CA LEU A 164 9.39 12.41 14.45
C LEU A 164 8.82 12.42 13.02
N ILE A 165 7.72 13.14 12.79
CA ILE A 165 7.13 13.29 11.45
C ILE A 165 8.16 13.95 10.52
N ALA A 166 8.78 15.06 10.94
CA ALA A 166 9.77 15.78 10.15
C ALA A 166 11.01 14.92 9.84
N TRP A 167 11.49 14.14 10.83
CA TRP A 167 12.62 13.23 10.69
C TRP A 167 12.36 12.15 9.64
N VAL A 168 11.21 11.48 9.75
CA VAL A 168 10.81 10.40 8.83
C VAL A 168 10.64 10.95 7.42
N LEU A 169 9.91 12.05 7.24
CA LEU A 169 9.75 12.67 5.92
C LEU A 169 11.08 13.15 5.34
N GLY A 170 11.98 13.72 6.16
CA GLY A 170 13.29 14.21 5.75
C GLY A 170 14.19 13.09 5.23
N LEU A 171 14.34 12.00 5.99
CA LEU A 171 15.20 10.89 5.59
C LEU A 171 14.65 10.12 4.38
N TYR A 172 13.35 9.86 4.33
CA TYR A 172 12.74 9.24 3.15
C TYR A 172 12.79 10.16 1.91
N SER A 173 12.90 11.48 2.08
CA SER A 173 13.05 12.41 0.96
C SER A 173 14.41 12.32 0.26
N VAL A 174 15.44 11.82 0.95
CA VAL A 174 16.78 11.59 0.39
C VAL A 174 16.78 10.41 -0.60
N LEU A 175 15.90 9.42 -0.40
CA LEU A 175 15.82 8.25 -1.27
C LEU A 175 15.23 8.61 -2.64
N GLY A 176 15.77 8.05 -3.73
CA GLY A 176 15.30 8.30 -5.09
C GLY A 176 13.87 7.79 -5.29
N HIS A 177 13.64 6.52 -4.99
CA HIS A 177 12.33 5.88 -5.00
C HIS A 177 11.49 6.25 -3.78
N LYS A 178 10.23 6.65 -4.03
CA LYS A 178 9.32 7.13 -3.00
C LYS A 178 7.93 6.57 -3.22
N GLU A 179 7.30 6.13 -2.14
CA GLU A 179 5.93 5.63 -2.16
C GLU A 179 5.15 6.14 -0.94
N PHE A 180 3.83 6.25 -1.07
CA PHE A 180 2.95 6.64 0.03
C PHE A 180 3.04 5.67 1.22
N ARG A 181 3.29 4.38 0.96
CA ARG A 181 3.29 3.34 2.00
C ARG A 181 4.46 3.43 2.98
N PHE A 182 5.60 4.01 2.58
CA PHE A 182 6.79 4.15 3.45
C PHE A 182 6.57 5.12 4.62
N VAL A 183 5.70 6.11 4.46
CA VAL A 183 5.39 7.12 5.48
C VAL A 183 4.05 6.85 6.18
N LEU A 184 3.46 5.67 5.94
CA LEU A 184 2.23 5.23 6.61
C LEU A 184 2.35 5.21 8.14
N PRO A 185 3.48 4.81 8.76
CA PRO A 185 3.59 4.77 10.23
C PRO A 185 3.44 6.13 10.91
N VAL A 186 3.77 7.24 10.23
CA VAL A 186 3.65 8.60 10.78
C VAL A 186 2.32 9.27 10.46
N LEU A 187 1.50 8.69 9.58
CA LEU A 187 0.18 9.23 9.21
C LEU A 187 -0.77 9.30 10.42
N PRO A 188 -0.94 8.27 11.27
CA PRO A 188 -1.82 8.37 12.42
C PRO A 188 -1.38 9.43 13.43
N ILE A 189 -0.07 9.65 13.58
CA ILE A 189 0.49 10.70 14.46
C ILE A 189 0.09 12.08 13.93
N ALA A 190 0.16 12.30 12.61
CA ALA A 190 -0.29 13.54 12.00
C ALA A 190 -1.81 13.75 12.15
N LEU A 191 -2.62 12.68 12.09
CA LEU A 191 -4.07 12.73 12.33
C LEU A 191 -4.40 12.99 13.80
N MET A 192 -3.58 12.56 14.76
CA MET A 192 -3.73 12.92 16.18
C MET A 192 -3.65 14.44 16.37
N PHE A 193 -2.73 15.12 15.67
CA PHE A 193 -2.66 16.58 15.68
C PHE A 193 -3.92 17.24 15.10
N SER A 194 -4.47 16.68 14.01
CA SER A 194 -5.76 17.14 13.47
C SER A 194 -6.89 17.04 14.50
N GLY A 195 -6.95 15.92 15.22
CA GLY A 195 -7.90 15.71 16.31
C GLY A 195 -7.73 16.70 17.45
N TYR A 196 -6.49 17.01 17.84
CA TYR A 196 -6.16 18.02 18.85
C TYR A 196 -6.63 19.42 18.45
N SER A 197 -6.37 19.83 17.20
CA SER A 197 -6.82 21.12 16.67
C SER A 197 -8.35 21.24 16.70
N LEU A 198 -9.05 20.20 16.25
CA LEU A 198 -10.51 20.16 16.24
C LEU A 198 -11.13 20.18 17.66
N ALA A 199 -10.47 19.54 18.62
CA ALA A 199 -10.86 19.60 20.03
C ALA A 199 -10.68 21.01 20.62
N THR A 200 -9.62 21.72 20.22
CA THR A 200 -9.31 23.07 20.68
C THR A 200 -10.29 24.10 20.12
N ILE A 201 -10.69 23.99 18.85
CA ILE A 201 -11.71 24.84 18.20
C ILE A 201 -13.08 24.78 18.92
N GLY A 202 -13.35 23.68 19.63
CA GLY A 202 -14.59 23.50 20.40
C GLY A 202 -14.60 24.14 21.78
N LYS A 203 -13.46 24.61 22.29
CA LYS A 203 -13.41 25.28 23.59
C LYS A 203 -13.73 26.77 23.39
N PRO A 204 -14.72 27.34 24.11
CA PRO A 204 -14.91 28.79 24.11
C PRO A 204 -13.65 29.44 24.70
N ASP A 205 -13.14 30.49 24.05
CA ASP A 205 -11.98 31.24 24.51
C ASP A 205 -12.23 31.75 25.94
N SER A 206 -11.67 31.05 26.94
CA SER A 206 -11.71 31.50 28.32
C SER A 206 -10.55 32.47 28.59
N SER A 207 -10.53 33.62 27.92
CA SER A 207 -9.77 34.78 28.40
C SER A 207 -10.13 36.05 27.61
N TYR A 208 -11.08 36.84 28.11
CA TYR A 208 -10.85 38.21 28.62
C TYR A 208 -12.20 38.92 28.84
N GLY A 209 -12.50 39.29 30.09
CA GLY A 209 -13.53 40.28 30.41
C GLY A 209 -14.95 39.75 30.67
N ARG A 210 -15.31 39.59 31.95
CA ARG A 210 -16.70 39.77 32.42
C ARG A 210 -17.11 41.22 32.14
N THR A 211 -18.10 41.45 31.27
CA THR A 211 -19.16 42.45 31.53
C THR A 211 -20.44 42.18 30.73
N LYS A 212 -21.54 42.08 31.48
CA LYS A 212 -22.96 42.41 31.18
C LYS A 212 -23.67 41.86 29.93
N ASP A 213 -24.70 41.07 30.25
CA ASP A 213 -26.03 40.98 29.66
C ASP A 213 -26.33 41.82 28.40
N SER A 214 -26.68 41.11 27.32
CA SER A 214 -27.83 41.50 26.49
C SER A 214 -28.38 40.30 25.73
N ILE A 215 -29.70 40.20 25.75
CA ILE A 215 -30.54 39.23 25.06
C ILE A 215 -30.22 39.33 23.55
N ARG A 216 -29.58 38.30 22.99
CA ARG A 216 -29.48 38.10 21.54
C ARG A 216 -30.11 36.77 21.17
N ILE A 217 -31.16 36.88 20.36
CA ILE A 217 -31.81 35.81 19.60
C ILE A 217 -30.72 34.93 18.97
N LYS A 218 -30.46 33.76 19.55
CA LYS A 218 -29.50 32.79 19.00
C LYS A 218 -30.15 32.10 17.81
N THR A 219 -30.01 32.67 16.62
CA THR A 219 -29.92 31.85 15.42
C THR A 219 -28.80 30.83 15.70
N LYS A 220 -29.17 29.55 15.82
CA LYS A 220 -28.23 28.44 16.08
C LYS A 220 -27.32 28.26 14.84
N CYS A 221 -26.37 29.17 14.65
CA CYS A 221 -25.29 28.94 13.73
C CYS A 221 -24.51 27.72 14.26
N PRO A 222 -24.23 26.71 13.42
CA PRO A 222 -23.49 25.53 13.86
C PRO A 222 -22.14 25.99 14.45
N SER A 223 -21.75 25.41 15.59
CA SER A 223 -20.44 25.71 16.17
C SER A 223 -19.34 25.52 15.12
N LYS A 224 -18.29 26.36 15.14
CA LYS A 224 -17.15 26.24 14.19
C LYS A 224 -16.62 24.80 14.11
N LYS A 225 -16.64 24.08 15.23
CA LYS A 225 -16.34 22.64 15.33
C LYS A 225 -17.29 21.77 14.51
N LEU A 226 -18.60 21.99 14.61
CA LEU A 226 -19.60 21.25 13.82
C LEU A 226 -19.42 21.50 12.32
N LEU A 227 -19.16 22.74 11.91
CA LEU A 227 -18.90 23.05 10.50
C LEU A 227 -17.63 22.35 9.99
N ALA A 228 -16.55 22.35 10.78
CA ALA A 228 -15.32 21.64 10.45
C ALA A 228 -15.52 20.12 10.34
N VAL A 229 -16.29 19.51 11.26
CA VAL A 229 -16.64 18.09 11.19
C VAL A 229 -17.46 17.78 9.94
N LEU A 230 -18.48 18.58 9.63
CA LEU A 230 -19.32 18.39 8.44
C LEU A 230 -18.50 18.53 7.16
N PHE A 231 -17.57 19.49 7.08
CA PHE A 231 -16.64 19.63 5.96
C PHE A 231 -15.73 18.40 5.79
N LEU A 232 -15.15 17.89 6.89
CA LEU A 232 -14.31 16.69 6.85
C LEU A 232 -15.12 15.46 6.41
N LEU A 233 -16.34 15.29 6.90
CA LEU A 233 -17.22 14.20 6.48
C LEU A 233 -17.61 14.30 5.00
N ALA A 234 -18.02 15.49 4.56
CA ALA A 234 -18.44 15.73 3.18
C ALA A 234 -17.32 15.48 2.16
N THR A 235 -16.06 15.70 2.55
CA THR A 235 -14.91 15.50 1.66
C THR A 235 -14.32 14.09 1.74
N ASN A 236 -14.28 13.48 2.93
CA ASN A 236 -13.67 12.15 3.12
C ASN A 236 -14.64 11.00 2.85
N LEU A 237 -15.95 11.15 3.06
CA LEU A 237 -16.90 10.05 2.80
C LEU A 237 -16.95 9.70 1.31
N PRO A 238 -17.17 10.65 0.36
CA PRO A 238 -17.17 10.30 -1.07
C PRO A 238 -15.84 9.68 -1.50
N MET A 239 -14.72 10.20 -0.99
CA MET A 239 -13.39 9.67 -1.26
C MET A 239 -13.22 8.24 -0.73
N ALA A 240 -13.69 7.96 0.49
CA ALA A 240 -13.64 6.63 1.10
C ALA A 240 -14.54 5.64 0.34
N PHE A 241 -15.74 6.06 -0.06
CA PHE A 241 -16.65 5.26 -0.88
C PHE A 241 -16.03 4.94 -2.24
N TYR A 242 -15.48 5.95 -2.94
CA TYR A 242 -14.80 5.74 -4.21
C TYR A 242 -13.59 4.81 -4.05
N MET A 243 -12.71 5.08 -3.08
CA MET A 243 -11.53 4.25 -2.90
C MET A 243 -11.88 2.81 -2.54
N SER A 244 -12.86 2.58 -1.65
CA SER A 244 -13.20 1.24 -1.18
C SER A 244 -14.02 0.44 -2.20
N LEU A 245 -15.02 1.05 -2.85
CA LEU A 245 -15.94 0.34 -3.75
C LEU A 245 -15.47 0.29 -5.20
N VAL A 246 -14.72 1.31 -5.61
CA VAL A 246 -14.37 1.54 -7.01
C VAL A 246 -12.88 1.25 -7.23
N HIS A 247 -12.00 1.87 -6.46
CA HIS A 247 -10.56 1.71 -6.69
C HIS A 247 -9.97 0.41 -6.11
N GLN A 248 -10.50 -0.07 -4.98
CA GLN A 248 -9.97 -1.22 -4.22
C GLN A 248 -10.82 -2.49 -4.33
N LYS A 249 -11.49 -2.69 -5.46
CA LYS A 249 -12.21 -3.93 -5.74
C LYS A 249 -11.23 -5.07 -6.03
N GLU A 250 -10.47 -5.48 -5.02
CA GLU A 250 -10.02 -6.87 -4.88
C GLU A 250 -11.23 -7.66 -4.38
N PRO A 251 -11.46 -8.88 -4.86
CA PRO A 251 -12.68 -9.60 -4.55
C PRO A 251 -12.79 -9.93 -3.07
N GLU A 252 -13.87 -9.45 -2.47
CA GLU A 252 -14.48 -10.04 -1.26
C GLU A 252 -14.90 -11.52 -1.46
N THR A 253 -14.70 -12.11 -2.64
CA THR A 253 -15.03 -13.50 -2.96
C THR A 253 -14.20 -14.52 -2.15
N LEU A 254 -13.15 -14.12 -1.43
CA LEU A 254 -12.41 -14.98 -0.50
C LEU A 254 -12.82 -14.83 0.99
N HIS A 255 -13.66 -13.84 1.34
CA HIS A 255 -14.07 -13.58 2.74
C HIS A 255 -15.44 -14.17 3.11
N GLY A 256 -15.96 -15.11 2.33
CA GLY A 256 -17.16 -15.88 2.68
C GLY A 256 -17.08 -16.67 4.00
N TYR A 257 -15.90 -16.75 4.64
CA TYR A 257 -15.70 -17.60 5.81
C TYR A 257 -15.10 -16.98 7.09
N VAL A 258 -14.64 -15.72 7.13
CA VAL A 258 -14.11 -15.14 8.38
C VAL A 258 -14.38 -13.64 8.48
N GLY A 259 -15.17 -13.20 9.48
CA GLY A 259 -15.24 -11.80 9.90
C GLY A 259 -16.64 -11.17 9.89
N HIS A 260 -17.52 -11.65 10.78
CA HIS A 260 -18.91 -11.23 10.92
C HIS A 260 -19.06 -9.90 11.71
N ASN A 261 -20.05 -9.09 11.29
CA ASN A 261 -20.86 -8.12 12.05
C ASN A 261 -20.55 -6.62 12.13
N PHE A 262 -19.31 -6.10 12.07
CA PHE A 262 -19.13 -4.64 12.26
C PHE A 262 -19.30 -3.82 10.97
N PHE A 263 -18.78 -4.31 9.83
CA PHE A 263 -18.87 -3.60 8.55
C PHE A 263 -20.25 -3.72 7.87
N ARG A 264 -20.99 -4.82 8.10
CA ARG A 264 -22.30 -5.07 7.47
C ARG A 264 -23.39 -4.07 7.90
N ALA A 265 -23.35 -3.57 9.13
CA ALA A 265 -24.40 -2.67 9.64
C ALA A 265 -24.39 -1.28 8.98
N ILE A 266 -23.21 -0.75 8.66
CA ILE A 266 -23.07 0.52 7.92
C ILE A 266 -23.22 0.29 6.40
N PHE A 267 -22.75 -0.87 5.91
CA PHE A 267 -22.80 -1.24 4.50
C PHE A 267 -24.22 -1.46 3.97
N TRP A 268 -25.12 -2.08 4.75
CA TRP A 268 -26.50 -2.33 4.31
C TRP A 268 -27.44 -1.13 4.45
N MET A 269 -27.15 -0.19 5.36
CA MET A 269 -28.04 0.96 5.60
C MET A 269 -27.96 2.03 4.49
N ILE A 270 -26.92 1.99 3.64
CA ILE A 270 -26.69 2.98 2.58
C ILE A 270 -26.87 2.38 1.17
N LEU A 271 -26.89 1.05 1.03
CA LEU A 271 -26.92 0.34 -0.27
C LEU A 271 -28.30 0.31 -0.97
N THR A 272 -29.33 1.00 -0.45
CA THR A 272 -30.63 1.09 -1.15
C THR A 272 -30.72 2.27 -2.12
N CYS A 273 -29.69 3.11 -2.23
CA CYS A 273 -29.69 4.23 -3.17
C CYS A 273 -28.31 4.39 -3.83
N ILE A 274 -28.23 3.94 -5.08
CA ILE A 274 -27.32 4.32 -6.19
C ILE A 274 -26.61 3.09 -6.81
N PRO A 275 -26.86 2.78 -8.10
CA PRO A 275 -26.14 1.76 -8.84
C PRO A 275 -24.79 2.31 -9.32
N ALA A 276 -23.78 2.39 -8.45
CA ALA A 276 -22.42 2.84 -8.79
C ALA A 276 -21.45 1.65 -8.99
N ASN A 277 -21.84 0.66 -9.80
CA ASN A 277 -21.11 -0.60 -9.93
C ASN A 277 -20.06 -0.63 -11.08
N CYS A 278 -19.54 0.51 -11.53
CA CYS A 278 -18.91 0.61 -12.87
C CYS A 278 -17.49 1.21 -13.02
N ALA A 279 -16.68 1.52 -12.00
CA ALA A 279 -15.48 2.36 -12.25
C ALA A 279 -14.10 1.89 -11.75
N GLY A 280 -13.88 0.59 -11.51
CA GLY A 280 -12.60 0.03 -11.02
C GLY A 280 -11.89 -0.94 -11.97
N GLN A 281 -10.60 -1.24 -11.72
CA GLN A 281 -9.69 -2.22 -12.39
C GLN A 281 -10.21 -3.68 -12.36
N ARG A 282 -11.46 -3.90 -12.76
CA ARG A 282 -12.21 -5.14 -12.58
C ARG A 282 -11.79 -6.22 -13.58
N GLY A 283 -11.33 -5.81 -14.76
CA GLY A 283 -11.08 -6.71 -15.88
C GLY A 283 -10.03 -7.77 -15.60
N ALA A 284 -9.01 -7.49 -14.79
CA ALA A 284 -7.98 -8.48 -14.46
C ALA A 284 -8.56 -9.65 -13.65
N GLU A 285 -9.46 -9.33 -12.72
CA GLU A 285 -10.09 -10.32 -11.85
C GLU A 285 -11.24 -11.05 -12.56
N ASP A 286 -12.11 -10.32 -13.28
CA ASP A 286 -13.21 -10.92 -14.05
C ASP A 286 -12.67 -11.93 -15.09
N VAL A 287 -11.54 -11.64 -15.73
CA VAL A 287 -10.83 -12.57 -16.63
C VAL A 287 -10.39 -13.83 -15.90
N MET A 288 -9.75 -13.70 -14.74
CA MET A 288 -9.28 -14.87 -13.98
C MET A 288 -10.44 -15.71 -13.44
N ASN A 289 -11.52 -15.07 -13.00
CA ASN A 289 -12.76 -15.75 -12.60
C ASN A 289 -13.40 -16.52 -13.77
N TYR A 290 -13.36 -15.95 -14.98
CA TYR A 290 -13.82 -16.63 -16.19
C TYR A 290 -12.94 -17.83 -16.53
N LEU A 291 -11.62 -17.64 -16.57
CA LEU A 291 -10.65 -18.69 -16.87
C LEU A 291 -10.72 -19.83 -15.84
N SER A 292 -10.97 -19.52 -14.55
CA SER A 292 -11.19 -20.53 -13.51
C SER A 292 -12.41 -21.40 -13.83
N LYS A 293 -13.53 -20.81 -14.27
CA LYS A 293 -14.72 -21.56 -14.68
C LYS A 293 -14.53 -22.38 -15.95
N GLU A 294 -13.83 -21.85 -16.94
CA GLU A 294 -13.55 -22.61 -18.17
C GLU A 294 -12.51 -23.71 -17.93
N ALA A 295 -11.58 -23.53 -16.99
CA ALA A 295 -10.67 -24.55 -16.51
C ALA A 295 -11.41 -25.70 -15.81
N LEU A 296 -12.41 -25.41 -14.97
CA LEU A 296 -13.31 -26.44 -14.39
C LEU A 296 -14.01 -27.27 -15.47
N ASN A 297 -14.37 -26.64 -16.59
CA ASN A 297 -15.01 -27.29 -17.73
C ASN A 297 -14.03 -28.00 -18.67
N GLY A 298 -12.73 -28.04 -18.34
CA GLY A 298 -11.70 -28.71 -19.14
C GLY A 298 -11.37 -28.03 -20.48
N LYS A 299 -11.74 -26.76 -20.65
CA LYS A 299 -11.50 -26.01 -21.89
C LYS A 299 -10.19 -25.24 -21.90
N VAL A 300 -9.61 -25.01 -20.73
CA VAL A 300 -8.34 -24.28 -20.56
C VAL A 300 -7.25 -25.28 -20.18
N GLU A 301 -6.24 -25.42 -21.03
CA GLU A 301 -5.11 -26.35 -20.83
C GLU A 301 -3.84 -25.59 -20.40
N SER A 302 -3.62 -24.39 -20.93
CA SER A 302 -2.45 -23.54 -20.67
C SER A 302 -2.73 -22.06 -20.98
N ILE A 303 -2.16 -21.14 -20.19
CA ILE A 303 -2.44 -19.71 -20.31
C ILE A 303 -1.13 -18.91 -20.40
N VAL A 304 -1.02 -18.04 -21.40
CA VAL A 304 0.07 -17.06 -21.51
C VAL A 304 -0.48 -15.65 -21.29
N PHE A 305 0.15 -14.91 -20.38
CA PHE A 305 -0.19 -13.53 -20.08
C PHE A 305 0.80 -12.59 -20.78
N LEU A 306 0.35 -11.97 -21.88
CA LEU A 306 1.06 -10.90 -22.58
C LEU A 306 0.61 -9.54 -22.01
N THR A 307 0.87 -9.37 -20.73
CA THR A 307 0.53 -8.19 -19.94
C THR A 307 1.73 -7.76 -19.11
N PRO A 308 1.75 -6.50 -18.61
CA PRO A 308 2.72 -6.10 -17.60
C PRO A 308 2.79 -7.11 -16.46
N CYS A 309 3.99 -7.35 -15.93
CA CYS A 309 4.17 -8.30 -14.85
C CYS A 309 3.27 -7.97 -13.64
N HIS A 310 2.79 -9.01 -12.95
CA HIS A 310 1.88 -8.91 -11.80
C HIS A 310 0.56 -8.17 -12.06
N ALA A 311 0.14 -7.99 -13.32
CA ALA A 311 -1.13 -7.33 -13.65
C ALA A 311 -2.38 -8.19 -13.36
N LEU A 312 -2.23 -9.52 -13.23
CA LEU A 312 -3.35 -10.45 -12.96
C LEU A 312 -3.06 -11.35 -11.75
N PRO A 313 -4.08 -11.73 -10.96
CA PRO A 313 -3.91 -12.47 -9.70
C PRO A 313 -3.50 -13.95 -9.84
N TYR A 314 -3.34 -14.47 -11.06
CA TYR A 314 -2.72 -15.78 -11.31
C TYR A 314 -3.40 -16.93 -10.51
N TYR A 315 -2.62 -17.81 -9.87
CA TYR A 315 -3.14 -18.95 -9.10
C TYR A 315 -4.03 -18.56 -7.91
N SER A 316 -3.94 -17.33 -7.38
CA SER A 316 -4.77 -16.93 -6.24
C SER A 316 -6.26 -16.82 -6.58
N THR A 317 -6.61 -16.74 -7.86
CA THR A 317 -7.99 -16.73 -8.35
C THR A 317 -8.29 -17.93 -9.23
N LEU A 318 -7.30 -18.45 -9.97
CA LEU A 318 -7.54 -19.60 -10.85
C LEU A 318 -7.90 -20.87 -10.07
N HIS A 319 -7.18 -21.14 -8.96
CA HIS A 319 -7.34 -22.35 -8.13
C HIS A 319 -7.25 -23.70 -8.88
N HIS A 320 -6.60 -23.71 -10.06
CA HIS A 320 -6.34 -24.91 -10.85
C HIS A 320 -4.86 -25.06 -11.16
N ASN A 321 -4.36 -26.30 -11.10
CA ASN A 321 -2.98 -26.61 -11.45
C ASN A 321 -2.84 -26.78 -12.97
N LEU A 322 -2.68 -25.66 -13.67
CA LEU A 322 -2.45 -25.59 -15.11
C LEU A 322 -1.17 -24.80 -15.38
N PRO A 323 -0.40 -25.13 -16.44
CA PRO A 323 0.76 -24.35 -16.83
C PRO A 323 0.32 -22.94 -17.23
N MET A 324 0.89 -21.97 -16.54
CA MET A 324 0.72 -20.56 -16.83
C MET A 324 2.08 -19.90 -16.99
N GLN A 325 2.16 -18.88 -17.85
CA GLN A 325 3.39 -18.12 -18.08
C GLN A 325 3.06 -16.63 -18.14
N PHE A 326 3.85 -15.82 -17.42
CA PHE A 326 3.80 -14.35 -17.46
C PHE A 326 5.19 -13.81 -17.81
N LEU A 327 5.23 -12.56 -18.28
CA LEU A 327 6.48 -11.89 -18.65
C LEU A 327 7.32 -11.59 -17.40
N ASP A 328 8.60 -11.98 -17.40
CA ASP A 328 9.49 -11.69 -16.29
C ASP A 328 9.78 -10.18 -16.19
N CYS A 329 9.80 -9.68 -14.96
CA CYS A 329 10.19 -8.30 -14.65
C CYS A 329 11.19 -8.21 -13.49
N SER A 330 11.92 -9.31 -13.27
CA SER A 330 13.01 -9.34 -12.32
C SER A 330 14.09 -8.34 -12.74
N PRO A 331 14.53 -7.42 -11.86
CA PRO A 331 15.55 -6.44 -12.21
C PRO A 331 16.88 -7.14 -12.50
N SER A 332 17.50 -6.82 -13.62
CA SER A 332 18.84 -7.31 -13.97
C SER A 332 19.91 -6.70 -13.05
N GLU A 333 20.99 -7.46 -12.78
CA GLU A 333 22.18 -6.92 -12.10
C GLU A 333 22.91 -5.87 -12.96
N GLU A 334 22.74 -5.93 -14.28
CA GLU A 334 23.32 -4.98 -15.23
C GLU A 334 22.36 -3.81 -15.52
N LYS A 335 22.79 -2.59 -15.18
CA LYS A 335 22.02 -1.37 -15.45
C LYS A 335 21.81 -1.16 -16.95
N GLY A 336 20.55 -1.02 -17.36
CA GLY A 336 20.17 -0.69 -18.73
C GLY A 336 19.68 -1.87 -19.57
N VAL A 337 19.76 -3.10 -19.04
CA VAL A 337 19.11 -4.26 -19.67
C VAL A 337 17.62 -4.21 -19.33
N LEU A 338 16.78 -4.17 -20.37
CA LEU A 338 15.32 -4.22 -20.22
C LEU A 338 14.87 -5.62 -19.88
N ASP A 339 13.95 -5.73 -18.92
CA ASP A 339 13.29 -7.00 -18.60
C ASP A 339 12.34 -7.45 -19.73
N GLU A 340 11.84 -8.69 -19.66
CA GLU A 340 10.95 -9.23 -20.70
C GLU A 340 9.67 -8.41 -20.84
N SER A 341 9.10 -7.96 -19.72
CA SER A 341 7.91 -7.12 -19.69
C SER A 341 8.16 -5.79 -20.39
N ASP A 342 9.27 -5.12 -20.11
CA ASP A 342 9.64 -3.83 -20.71
C ASP A 342 9.98 -3.98 -22.20
N ARG A 343 10.69 -5.05 -22.60
CA ARG A 343 10.92 -5.37 -24.02
C ARG A 343 9.60 -5.55 -24.77
N PHE A 344 8.67 -6.30 -24.20
CA PHE A 344 7.35 -6.48 -24.77
C PHE A 344 6.56 -5.17 -24.88
N MET A 345 6.68 -4.29 -23.88
CA MET A 345 6.00 -2.99 -23.92
C MET A 345 6.60 -2.02 -24.95
N MET A 346 7.90 -2.13 -25.25
CA MET A 346 8.56 -1.31 -26.27
C MET A 346 8.30 -1.79 -27.70
N ASP A 347 8.37 -3.10 -27.94
CA ASP A 347 8.08 -3.71 -29.25
C ASP A 347 7.25 -4.99 -29.09
N PRO A 348 5.91 -4.87 -28.96
CA PRO A 348 5.04 -6.02 -28.74
C PRO A 348 5.13 -7.04 -29.87
N VAL A 349 5.23 -6.57 -31.12
CA VAL A 349 5.18 -7.43 -32.31
C VAL A 349 6.49 -8.18 -32.48
N GLY A 350 7.63 -7.49 -32.38
CA GLY A 350 8.94 -8.12 -32.44
C GLY A 350 9.14 -9.11 -31.29
N PHE A 351 8.73 -8.73 -30.07
CA PHE A 351 8.77 -9.61 -28.92
C PHE A 351 7.91 -10.86 -29.13
N ALA A 352 6.65 -10.72 -29.57
CA ALA A 352 5.77 -11.85 -29.79
C ALA A 352 6.28 -12.80 -30.88
N ALA A 353 6.89 -12.26 -31.95
CA ALA A 353 7.50 -13.06 -33.00
C ALA A 353 8.75 -13.82 -32.54
N GLU A 354 9.57 -13.23 -31.66
CA GLU A 354 10.71 -13.90 -31.03
C GLU A 354 10.24 -14.97 -30.04
N PHE A 355 9.28 -14.62 -29.19
CA PHE A 355 8.66 -15.51 -28.21
C PHE A 355 8.04 -16.75 -28.87
N ALA A 356 7.38 -16.56 -30.02
CA ALA A 356 6.72 -17.64 -30.74
C ALA A 356 7.65 -18.67 -31.39
N LYS A 357 8.95 -18.39 -31.51
CA LYS A 357 9.91 -19.37 -32.05
C LYS A 357 10.08 -20.58 -31.14
N ASN A 358 9.99 -20.37 -29.82
CA ASN A 358 10.30 -21.38 -28.81
C ASN A 358 9.14 -21.61 -27.82
N TRP A 359 7.99 -20.95 -27.99
CA TRP A 359 6.87 -21.13 -27.07
C TRP A 359 6.23 -22.51 -27.19
N SER A 360 5.81 -23.08 -26.05
CA SER A 360 4.81 -24.15 -26.06
C SER A 360 3.47 -23.53 -26.41
N LEU A 361 2.84 -23.98 -27.50
CA LEU A 361 1.60 -23.40 -28.02
C LEU A 361 0.52 -23.32 -26.92
N PRO A 362 0.12 -22.10 -26.50
CA PRO A 362 -0.81 -21.94 -25.39
C PRO A 362 -2.26 -22.15 -25.83
N SER A 363 -3.12 -22.62 -24.92
CA SER A 363 -4.56 -22.72 -25.19
C SER A 363 -5.23 -21.35 -25.18
N HIS A 364 -4.80 -20.46 -24.29
CA HIS A 364 -5.34 -19.11 -24.11
C HIS A 364 -4.22 -18.08 -23.99
N ILE A 365 -4.44 -16.91 -24.59
CA ILE A 365 -3.57 -15.75 -24.44
C ILE A 365 -4.40 -14.59 -23.88
N VAL A 366 -3.89 -13.95 -22.84
CA VAL A 366 -4.54 -12.80 -22.19
C VAL A 366 -3.70 -11.56 -22.43
N LEU A 367 -4.34 -10.49 -22.89
CA LEU A 367 -3.70 -9.23 -23.24
C LEU A 367 -4.61 -8.04 -22.94
N PHE A 368 -4.02 -6.87 -22.74
CA PHE A 368 -4.76 -5.60 -22.68
C PHE A 368 -5.05 -5.09 -24.10
N ASP A 369 -6.13 -4.34 -24.25
CA ASP A 369 -6.58 -3.81 -25.54
C ASP A 369 -5.58 -2.87 -26.24
N SER A 370 -4.73 -2.16 -25.49
CA SER A 370 -3.66 -1.35 -26.06
C SER A 370 -2.67 -2.19 -26.88
N GLN A 371 -2.27 -3.36 -26.38
CA GLN A 371 -1.33 -4.27 -27.03
C GLN A 371 -2.02 -5.13 -28.08
N GLU A 372 -3.28 -5.49 -27.83
CA GLU A 372 -4.12 -6.24 -28.77
C GLU A 372 -4.16 -5.59 -30.16
N LYS A 373 -4.30 -4.26 -30.22
CA LYS A 373 -4.34 -3.52 -31.48
C LYS A 373 -3.11 -3.74 -32.35
N LEU A 374 -1.95 -3.99 -31.74
CA LEU A 374 -0.68 -4.22 -32.43
C LEU A 374 -0.47 -5.71 -32.76
N LEU A 375 -1.04 -6.61 -31.94
CA LEU A 375 -0.82 -8.05 -32.05
C LEU A 375 -1.94 -8.81 -32.78
N LYS A 376 -3.03 -8.14 -33.16
CA LYS A 376 -4.20 -8.79 -33.75
C LYS A 376 -3.87 -9.62 -35.00
N ASP A 377 -3.07 -9.08 -35.91
CA ASP A 377 -2.67 -9.78 -37.14
C ASP A 377 -1.77 -10.97 -36.82
N PHE A 378 -0.85 -10.79 -35.87
CA PHE A 378 0.03 -11.84 -35.37
C PHE A 378 -0.79 -13.00 -34.75
N LEU A 379 -1.73 -12.69 -33.85
CA LEU A 379 -2.59 -13.69 -33.20
C LEU A 379 -3.44 -14.44 -34.23
N THR A 380 -4.02 -13.71 -35.19
CA THR A 380 -4.86 -14.31 -36.24
C THR A 380 -4.03 -15.25 -37.13
N SER A 381 -2.81 -14.85 -37.49
CA SER A 381 -1.90 -15.71 -38.29
C SER A 381 -1.49 -17.01 -37.57
N HIS A 382 -1.54 -17.02 -36.23
CA HIS A 382 -1.26 -18.18 -35.39
C HIS A 382 -2.52 -18.93 -34.93
N SER A 383 -3.67 -18.73 -35.60
CA SER A 383 -4.95 -19.40 -35.32
C SER A 383 -5.57 -19.10 -33.95
N PHE A 384 -5.24 -17.95 -33.36
CA PHE A 384 -5.92 -17.44 -32.18
C PHE A 384 -7.12 -16.56 -32.58
N GLN A 385 -8.24 -16.69 -31.86
CA GLN A 385 -9.42 -15.86 -32.05
C GLN A 385 -9.87 -15.23 -30.74
N GLU A 386 -10.38 -14.00 -30.80
CA GLU A 386 -10.98 -13.33 -29.64
C GLU A 386 -12.17 -14.16 -29.15
N GLU A 387 -12.10 -14.57 -27.89
CA GLU A 387 -13.16 -15.33 -27.24
C GLU A 387 -14.05 -14.43 -26.39
N ARG A 388 -13.42 -13.54 -25.61
CA ARG A 388 -14.15 -12.65 -24.70
C ARG A 388 -13.32 -11.41 -24.35
N ARG A 389 -14.04 -10.32 -24.09
CA ARG A 389 -13.49 -9.04 -23.65
C ARG A 389 -14.16 -8.58 -22.36
N PHE A 390 -13.35 -8.12 -21.42
CA PHE A 390 -13.80 -7.62 -20.12
C PHE A 390 -13.39 -6.18 -19.94
N PHE A 391 -14.29 -5.38 -19.40
CA PHE A 391 -14.01 -4.00 -19.06
C PHE A 391 -12.98 -3.93 -17.91
N HIS A 392 -11.92 -3.14 -18.08
CA HIS A 392 -10.86 -2.96 -17.09
C HIS A 392 -10.92 -1.59 -16.41
N ALA A 393 -10.80 -0.48 -17.14
CA ALA A 393 -10.73 0.85 -16.53
C ALA A 393 -11.25 1.95 -17.46
N HIS A 394 -11.83 3.00 -16.87
CA HIS A 394 -12.28 4.19 -17.60
C HIS A 394 -11.16 5.24 -17.77
N PHE A 395 -10.14 5.19 -16.91
CA PHE A 395 -9.11 6.23 -16.80
C PHE A 395 -7.71 5.62 -16.83
N LYS A 396 -6.78 6.37 -17.43
CA LYS A 396 -5.35 6.06 -17.44
C LYS A 396 -4.81 6.21 -16.02
N VAL A 397 -4.24 5.16 -15.43
CA VAL A 397 -3.63 5.22 -14.09
C VAL A 397 -2.12 5.44 -14.20
N ASP A 398 -1.40 4.58 -14.94
CA ASP A 398 0.08 4.65 -15.02
C ASP A 398 0.67 4.48 -16.44
N ARG A 399 0.09 3.61 -17.29
CA ARG A 399 0.51 3.34 -18.68
C ARG A 399 -0.63 3.64 -19.64
N ASP A 400 -0.45 3.49 -20.95
CA ASP A 400 -1.53 3.73 -21.93
C ASP A 400 -2.86 3.10 -21.53
N LEU A 401 -3.96 3.74 -21.92
CA LEU A 401 -5.30 3.41 -21.42
C LEU A 401 -5.61 1.94 -21.69
N GLN A 402 -5.55 1.12 -20.63
CA GLN A 402 -5.95 -0.27 -20.60
C GLN A 402 -7.45 -0.32 -20.32
N ALA A 403 -8.28 -0.02 -21.32
CA ALA A 403 -9.72 0.09 -21.11
C ALA A 403 -10.37 -1.29 -20.95
N SER A 404 -9.81 -2.31 -21.58
CA SER A 404 -10.30 -3.68 -21.52
C SER A 404 -9.19 -4.73 -21.50
N VAL A 405 -9.48 -5.89 -20.93
CA VAL A 405 -8.67 -7.11 -21.01
C VAL A 405 -9.36 -8.08 -21.96
N VAL A 406 -8.60 -8.66 -22.88
CA VAL A 406 -9.07 -9.53 -23.94
C VAL A 406 -8.47 -10.93 -23.77
N ILE A 407 -9.31 -11.94 -24.00
CA ILE A 407 -8.91 -13.35 -24.01
C ILE A 407 -9.00 -13.85 -25.44
N TYR A 408 -7.91 -14.42 -25.91
CA TYR A 408 -7.83 -15.16 -27.16
C TYR A 408 -7.69 -16.65 -26.87
N SER A 409 -8.42 -17.50 -27.59
CA SER A 409 -8.24 -18.95 -27.54
C SER A 409 -7.73 -19.51 -28.85
N PHE A 410 -6.93 -20.56 -28.74
CA PHE A 410 -6.40 -21.29 -29.87
C PHE A 410 -7.50 -22.14 -30.50
N LYS A 411 -7.79 -21.91 -31.79
CA LYS A 411 -8.66 -22.81 -32.56
C LYS A 411 -7.82 -23.84 -33.28
N ARG A 412 -7.99 -25.11 -32.90
CA ARG A 412 -7.46 -26.22 -33.70
C ARG A 412 -8.10 -26.13 -35.10
N PRO A 413 -7.31 -26.18 -36.19
CA PRO A 413 -7.87 -26.25 -37.52
C PRO A 413 -8.80 -27.47 -37.59
N VAL A 414 -10.03 -27.25 -38.07
CA VAL A 414 -11.00 -28.33 -38.26
C VAL A 414 -10.45 -29.23 -39.36
N THR A 415 -9.79 -30.33 -38.97
CA THR A 415 -9.54 -31.43 -39.89
C THR A 415 -10.90 -32.04 -40.20
N LEU A 416 -11.47 -31.67 -41.34
CA LEU A 416 -12.49 -32.48 -41.99
C LEU A 416 -11.90 -33.88 -42.13
N SER A 417 -12.39 -34.81 -41.32
CA SER A 417 -12.10 -36.23 -41.50
C SER A 417 -12.66 -36.62 -42.87
N PRO A 418 -11.88 -37.30 -43.72
CA PRO A 418 -12.34 -37.71 -45.04
C PRO A 418 -13.51 -38.70 -44.97
#